data_AF-X1HFP2-F1
#
_entry.id   AF-X1HFP2-F1
#
_cell.length_a   1.000
_cell.length_b   1.000
_cell.length_c   1.000
_cell.angle_alpha   90.00
_cell.angle_beta   90.00
_cell.angle_gamma   90.00
#
_symmetry.space_group_name_H-M   'P 1'
#
loop_
_entity.id
_entity.type
_entity.pdbx_description
1 polymer ?
#
loop_
_entity_poly.entity_id
_entity_poly.type
_entity_poly.pdbx_seq_one_letter_code
_entity_poly.pdbx_strand_id
1 'polypeptide(L)' 'IPTIANAIYDAVGVRLTKTPFTPERVLSAIRSHST' A
#
# COMPACT_ATOMS: atom_id res chain seq x y z
N ILE A 1 -14.40 7.20 -4.21
CA ILE A 1 -13.78 6.45 -3.08
C ILE A 1 -12.52 5.78 -3.63
N PRO A 2 -11.32 5.93 -3.04
CA PRO A 2 -10.11 5.27 -3.53
C PRO A 2 -10.11 3.79 -3.12
N THR A 3 -10.93 2.97 -3.79
CA THR A 3 -11.23 1.58 -3.39
C THR A 3 -9.97 0.70 -3.33
N ILE A 4 -9.06 0.84 -4.30
CA ILE A 4 -7.80 0.07 -4.34
C ILE A 4 -6.91 0.39 -3.14
N ALA A 5 -6.80 1.67 -2.76
CA ALA A 5 -5.98 2.07 -1.62
C ALA A 5 -6.51 1.51 -0.30
N ASN A 6 -7.84 1.46 -0.15
CA ASN A 6 -8.49 0.87 1.01
C ASN A 6 -8.29 -0.66 1.05
N ALA A 7 -8.41 -1.35 -0.10
CA ALA A 7 -8.17 -2.79 -0.18
C ALA A 7 -6.72 -3.17 0.16
N ILE A 8 -5.74 -2.37 -0.28
CA ILE A 8 -4.33 -2.58 0.10
C ILE A 8 -4.15 -2.38 1.61
N TYR A 9 -4.75 -1.33 2.19
CA TYR A 9 -4.69 -1.09 3.63
C TYR A 9 -5.33 -2.23 4.44
N ASP A 10 -6.48 -2.74 4.00
CA ASP A 10 -7.17 -3.87 4.65
C ASP A 10 -6.33 -5.17 4.57
N ALA A 11 -5.69 -5.43 3.43
CA ALA A 11 -4.93 -6.66 3.20
C ALA A 11 -3.58 -6.70 3.95
N VAL A 12 -2.86 -5.58 4.04
CA VAL A 12 -1.47 -5.56 4.54
C VAL A 12 -1.18 -4.47 5.59
N GLY A 13 -2.17 -3.67 5.99
CA GLY A 13 -2.00 -2.58 6.97
C GLY A 13 -1.27 -1.34 6.47
N VAL A 14 -0.83 -1.33 5.20
CA VAL A 14 -0.05 -0.24 4.62
C VAL A 14 -0.95 0.81 3.97
N ARG A 15 -0.77 2.09 4.33
CA ARG A 15 -1.53 3.21 3.76
C ARG A 15 -0.77 3.88 2.62
N LEU A 16 -1.23 3.68 1.38
CA LEU A 16 -0.69 4.36 0.19
C LEU A 16 -1.55 5.58 -0.18
N THR A 17 -0.95 6.76 -0.23
CA THR A 17 -1.66 8.04 -0.52
C THR A 17 -1.33 8.63 -1.89
N LYS A 18 -0.29 8.11 -2.57
CA LYS A 18 0.18 8.61 -3.87
C LYS A 18 0.13 7.51 -4.92
N THR A 19 -0.62 7.74 -5.98
CA THR A 19 -0.58 6.92 -7.20
C THR A 19 0.73 7.14 -7.97
N PRO A 20 1.16 6.18 -8.81
CA PRO A 20 0.55 4.86 -9.08
C PRO A 20 0.82 3.81 -8.00
N PHE A 21 -0.09 2.85 -7.81
CA PHE A 21 0.05 1.70 -6.88
C PHE A 21 0.75 0.52 -7.56
N THR A 22 2.01 0.67 -7.94
CA THR A 22 2.75 -0.42 -8.59
C THR A 22 3.20 -1.48 -7.58
N PRO A 23 3.38 -2.75 -8.00
CA PRO A 23 3.84 -3.82 -7.12
C PRO A 23 5.13 -3.48 -6.35
N GLU A 24 6.08 -2.79 -6.98
CA GLU A 24 7.36 -2.42 -6.36
C GLU A 24 7.17 -1.42 -5.22
N ARG A 25 6.27 -0.44 -5.39
CA ARG A 25 5.95 0.54 -4.35
C ARG A 25 5.19 -0.09 -3.20
N VAL A 26 4.26 -0.99 -3.49
CA VAL A 26 3.54 -1.77 -2.47
C VAL A 26 4.53 -2.61 -1.67
N LEU A 27 5.41 -3.35 -2.34
CA LEU A 27 6.42 -4.19 -1.70
C LEU A 27 7.39 -3.39 -0.83
N SER A 28 7.88 -2.25 -1.34
CA SER A 28 8.75 -1.36 -0.57
C SER A 28 8.05 -0.84 0.68
N ALA A 29 6.78 -0.44 0.56
CA ALA A 29 6.03 0.09 1.69
C ALA A 29 5.75 -0.97 2.76
N ILE A 30 5.48 -2.23 2.36
CA ILE A 30 5.37 -3.37 3.28
C ILE A 30 6.69 -3.59 4.01
N ARG A 31 7.82 -3.61 3.29
CA ARG A 31 9.15 -3.80 3.88
C ARG A 31 9.51 -2.70 4.89
N SER A 32 9.21 -1.45 4.58
CA SER A 32 9.45 -0.32 5.49
C SER A 32 8.51 -0.29 6.70
N HIS A 33 7.37 -0.98 6.64
CA HIS A 33 6.40 -1.02 7.74
C HIS A 33 6.74 -2.06 8.81
N SER A 34 7.48 -3.11 8.45
CA SER A 34 7.83 -4.23 9.35
C SER A 34 9.20 -4.09 10.03
N THR A 35 9.82 -2.90 10.00
CA THR A 35 11.05 -2.56 10.74
C THR A 35 10.72 -1.57 11.84
#